data_AF-A0AAW3DFP2-F1
#
_entry.id   AF-A0AAW3DFP2-F1
#
_cell.length_a   1.000
_cell.length_b   1.000
_cell.length_c   1.000
_cell.angle_alpha   90.00
_cell.angle_beta   90.00
_cell.angle_gamma   90.00
#
_symmetry.space_group_name_H-M   'P 1'
#
loop_
_entity.id
_entity.type
_entity.pdbx_description
1 polymer ?
#
loop_
_entity_poly.entity_id
_entity_poly.type
_entity_poly.pdbx_seq_one_letter_code
_entity_poly.pdbx_strand_id
1 'polypeptide(L)'
;SLLEKFLIPNASQAESKVFYLKMKGDYYRYLAEVAAGDDKKGIVEQSQQAYQEAFEISKKEMQPTHPIRLGLALNFSVFYYEILNSPEKACSLAKTAFDEAIAELDTLSEESYKDSTLIMQLLRDNLTLWTSDTQGDEAEAGEGGEN
;
A
#
# COMPACT_ATOMS: atom_id res chain seq x y z
N SER A 1 13.00 -7.41 16.38
CA SER A 1 12.72 -8.81 15.95
C SER A 1 13.70 -9.24 14.84
N LEU A 2 13.49 -10.36 14.14
CA LEU A 2 14.34 -10.82 13.01
C LEU A 2 14.56 -9.71 11.96
N LEU A 3 13.48 -9.03 11.55
CA LEU A 3 13.52 -7.94 10.56
C LEU A 3 14.42 -6.80 11.03
N GLU A 4 14.23 -6.33 12.26
CA GLU A 4 14.92 -5.14 12.78
C GLU A 4 16.36 -5.41 13.22
N LYS A 5 16.66 -6.61 13.72
CA LYS A 5 17.99 -6.95 14.24
C LYS A 5 18.93 -7.46 13.16
N PHE A 6 18.39 -8.09 12.11
CA PHE A 6 19.20 -8.81 11.13
C PHE A 6 18.87 -8.39 9.70
N LEU A 7 17.62 -8.48 9.23
CA LEU A 7 17.34 -8.35 7.80
C LEU A 7 17.47 -6.91 7.28
N ILE A 8 16.81 -5.94 7.93
CA ILE A 8 16.85 -4.53 7.53
C ILE A 8 18.27 -3.93 7.67
N PRO A 9 19.00 -4.12 8.79
CA PRO A 9 20.35 -3.54 8.93
C PRO A 9 21.39 -4.12 7.98
N ASN A 10 21.20 -5.37 7.51
CA ASN A 10 22.14 -6.03 6.61
C ASN A 10 21.71 -5.95 5.12
N ALA A 11 20.58 -5.30 4.81
CA ALA A 11 20.16 -5.08 3.43
C ALA A 11 20.92 -3.91 2.81
N SER A 12 21.82 -4.23 1.87
CA SER A 12 22.62 -3.23 1.13
C SER A 12 21.96 -2.76 -0.17
N GLN A 13 21.11 -3.60 -0.77
CA GLN A 13 20.41 -3.30 -2.02
C GLN A 13 19.04 -2.68 -1.73
N ALA A 14 18.63 -1.72 -2.58
CA ALA A 14 17.35 -1.03 -2.46
C ALA A 14 16.17 -2.01 -2.43
N GLU A 15 16.13 -2.96 -3.36
CA GLU A 15 15.08 -3.98 -3.46
C GLU A 15 14.89 -4.76 -2.16
N SER A 16 15.98 -5.30 -1.60
CA SER A 16 15.95 -6.05 -0.34
C SER A 16 15.50 -5.17 0.83
N LYS A 17 15.97 -3.92 0.88
CA LYS A 17 15.60 -2.99 1.96
C LYS A 17 14.12 -2.64 1.91
N VAL A 18 13.59 -2.32 0.72
CA VAL A 18 12.16 -2.05 0.49
C VAL A 18 11.34 -3.29 0.82
N PHE A 19 11.77 -4.48 0.39
CA PHE A 19 11.08 -5.73 0.69
C PHE A 19 10.95 -6.00 2.19
N TYR A 20 12.02 -5.83 2.97
CA TYR A 20 11.98 -6.06 4.41
C TYR A 20 11.21 -4.97 5.17
N LEU A 21 11.28 -3.71 4.74
CA LEU A 21 10.49 -2.63 5.32
C LEU A 21 9.00 -2.80 5.02
N LYS A 22 8.65 -3.15 3.78
CA LYS A 22 7.28 -3.55 3.41
C LYS A 22 6.79 -4.69 4.29
N MET A 23 7.60 -5.74 4.46
CA MET A 23 7.25 -6.87 5.32
C MET A 23 7.07 -6.46 6.78
N LYS A 24 7.89 -5.54 7.30
CA LYS A 24 7.70 -4.94 8.63
C LYS A 24 6.34 -4.24 8.70
N GLY A 25 6.01 -3.39 7.72
CA GLY A 25 4.70 -2.73 7.62
C GLY A 25 3.54 -3.72 7.60
N ASP A 26 3.63 -4.77 6.78
CA ASP A 26 2.64 -5.85 6.71
C ASP A 26 2.41 -6.52 8.07
N TYR A 27 3.47 -6.88 8.79
CA TYR A 27 3.32 -7.50 10.11
C TYR A 27 2.65 -6.58 11.13
N TYR A 28 3.00 -5.29 11.16
CA TYR A 28 2.33 -4.35 12.06
C TYR A 28 0.88 -4.08 11.63
N ARG A 29 0.59 -4.06 10.33
CA ARG A 29 -0.79 -3.99 9.84
C ARG A 29 -1.63 -5.17 10.34
N TYR A 30 -1.16 -6.41 10.19
CA TYR A 30 -1.86 -7.59 10.71
C TYR A 30 -2.05 -7.55 12.24
N LEU A 31 -1.07 -7.01 12.97
CA LEU A 31 -1.21 -6.79 14.41
C LEU A 31 -2.27 -5.71 14.72
N ALA A 32 -2.38 -4.66 13.91
CA ALA A 32 -3.35 -3.58 14.09
C ALA A 32 -4.80 -4.05 13.84
N GLU A 33 -5.00 -5.06 12.99
CA GLU A 33 -6.31 -5.66 12.72
C GLU A 33 -6.91 -6.34 13.96
N VAL A 34 -6.06 -6.90 14.84
CA VAL A 34 -6.49 -7.63 16.04
C VAL A 34 -6.28 -6.85 17.35
N ALA A 35 -5.49 -5.77 17.33
CA ALA A 35 -5.23 -4.96 18.50
C ALA A 35 -6.43 -4.08 18.88
N ALA A 36 -6.61 -3.86 20.19
CA ALA A 36 -7.62 -2.98 20.76
C ALA A 36 -7.01 -2.03 21.79
N GLY A 37 -7.66 -0.88 22.02
CA GLY A 37 -7.21 0.11 23.00
C GLY A 37 -5.90 0.82 22.62
N ASP A 38 -5.14 1.24 23.64
CA ASP A 38 -3.97 2.11 23.47
C ASP A 38 -2.81 1.45 22.69
N ASP A 39 -2.71 0.12 22.75
CA ASP A 39 -1.68 -0.64 22.01
C ASP A 39 -1.87 -0.52 20.49
N LYS A 40 -3.11 -0.33 20.02
CA LYS A 40 -3.41 -0.22 18.59
C LYS A 40 -2.74 1.00 17.97
N LYS A 41 -2.72 2.15 18.67
CA LYS A 41 -2.15 3.39 18.13
C LYS A 41 -0.66 3.24 17.83
N GLY A 42 0.11 2.71 18.79
CA GLY A 42 1.55 2.48 18.59
C GLY A 42 1.84 1.50 17.47
N ILE A 43 1.04 0.44 17.33
CA ILE A 43 1.17 -0.56 16.26
C ILE A 43 0.88 0.08 14.88
N VAL A 44 -0.16 0.89 14.77
CA VAL A 44 -0.51 1.62 13.54
C VAL A 44 0.60 2.58 13.13
N GLU A 45 1.16 3.33 14.08
CA GLU A 45 2.30 4.24 13.82
C GLU A 45 3.53 3.47 13.31
N GLN A 46 3.84 2.30 13.88
CA GLN A 46 4.94 1.46 13.41
C GLN A 46 4.72 0.91 12.00
N SER A 47 3.48 0.49 11.68
CA SER A 47 3.10 0.07 10.32
C SER A 47 3.30 1.20 9.32
N GLN A 48 2.75 2.39 9.63
CA GLN A 48 2.84 3.55 8.77
C GLN A 48 4.28 4.00 8.54
N GLN A 49 5.11 4.04 9.59
CA GLN A 49 6.51 4.42 9.47
C GLN A 49 7.28 3.46 8.55
N ALA A 50 7.07 2.14 8.71
CA ALA A 50 7.74 1.13 7.90
C ALA A 50 7.34 1.23 6.41
N TYR A 51 6.04 1.41 6.13
CA TYR A 51 5.58 1.62 4.75
C TYR A 51 6.10 2.92 4.15
N GLN A 52 6.10 4.02 4.91
CA GLN A 52 6.60 5.30 4.41
C GLN A 52 8.09 5.22 4.08
N GLU A 53 8.90 4.63 4.95
CA GLU A 53 10.35 4.45 4.68
C GLU A 53 10.57 3.59 3.42
N ALA A 54 9.84 2.48 3.29
CA ALA A 54 9.89 1.65 2.09
C ALA A 54 9.49 2.44 0.84
N PHE A 55 8.47 3.29 0.95
CA PHE A 55 7.91 4.05 -0.17
C PHE A 55 8.91 5.09 -0.67
N GLU A 56 9.52 5.86 0.23
CA GLU A 56 10.54 6.86 -0.14
C GLU A 56 11.74 6.21 -0.85
N ILE A 57 12.23 5.08 -0.34
CA ILE A 57 13.34 4.35 -0.98
C ILE A 57 12.91 3.84 -2.36
N SER A 58 11.71 3.26 -2.46
CA SER A 58 11.21 2.71 -3.72
C SER A 58 11.00 3.78 -4.80
N LYS A 59 10.51 4.99 -4.44
CA LYS A 59 10.34 6.09 -5.39
C LYS A 59 11.68 6.59 -5.93
N LYS A 60 12.71 6.57 -5.10
CA LYS A 60 14.05 7.07 -5.45
C LYS A 60 14.87 6.08 -6.27
N GLU A 61 14.76 4.78 -5.98
CA GLU A 61 15.75 3.79 -6.44
C GLU A 61 15.15 2.67 -7.31
N MET A 62 13.83 2.63 -7.51
CA MET A 62 13.16 1.55 -8.25
C MET A 62 12.23 2.10 -9.33
N GLN A 63 12.11 1.40 -10.46
CA GLN A 63 11.17 1.76 -11.53
C GLN A 63 9.71 1.60 -11.04
N PRO A 64 8.76 2.44 -11.48
CA PRO A 64 7.35 2.33 -11.13
C PRO A 64 6.72 0.96 -11.44
N THR A 65 7.23 0.29 -12.48
CA THR A 65 6.79 -1.04 -12.90
C THR A 65 7.37 -2.18 -12.07
N HIS A 66 8.31 -1.91 -11.16
CA HIS A 66 8.97 -2.96 -10.39
C HIS A 66 7.98 -3.70 -9.45
N PRO A 67 7.90 -5.05 -9.47
CA PRO A 67 6.92 -5.80 -8.69
C PRO A 67 6.91 -5.47 -7.19
N ILE A 68 8.07 -5.37 -6.55
CA ILE A 68 8.18 -4.97 -5.13
C ILE A 68 7.61 -3.56 -4.86
N ARG A 69 7.85 -2.58 -5.74
CA ARG A 69 7.32 -1.21 -5.60
C ARG A 69 5.80 -1.19 -5.78
N LEU A 70 5.29 -1.91 -6.78
CA LEU A 70 3.85 -2.07 -6.98
C LEU A 70 3.18 -2.77 -5.80
N GLY A 71 3.77 -3.87 -5.31
CA GLY A 71 3.26 -4.62 -4.16
C GLY A 71 3.31 -3.81 -2.87
N LEU A 72 4.29 -2.92 -2.72
CA LEU A 72 4.32 -1.94 -1.64
C LEU A 72 3.16 -0.95 -1.75
N ALA A 73 2.93 -0.36 -2.92
CA ALA A 73 1.82 0.57 -3.13
C ALA A 73 0.46 -0.09 -2.88
N LEU A 74 0.28 -1.34 -3.32
CA LEU A 74 -0.93 -2.13 -3.06
C LEU A 74 -1.16 -2.31 -1.55
N ASN A 75 -0.16 -2.77 -0.80
CA ASN A 75 -0.35 -3.04 0.62
C ASN A 75 -0.48 -1.75 1.43
N PHE A 76 0.18 -0.68 1.02
CA PHE A 76 0.08 0.61 1.70
C PHE A 76 -1.26 1.31 1.41
N SER A 77 -1.85 1.16 0.22
CA SER A 77 -3.20 1.65 -0.04
C SER A 77 -4.24 0.89 0.79
N VAL A 78 -4.13 -0.43 0.89
CA VAL A 78 -4.96 -1.26 1.78
C VAL A 78 -4.81 -0.82 3.23
N PHE A 79 -3.60 -0.54 3.70
CA PHE A 79 -3.37 0.02 5.04
C PHE A 79 -4.12 1.35 5.25
N TYR A 80 -4.05 2.28 4.29
CA TYR A 80 -4.80 3.54 4.37
C TYR A 80 -6.31 3.31 4.42
N TYR A 81 -6.82 2.34 3.65
CA TYR A 81 -8.25 2.03 3.61
C TYR A 81 -8.72 1.36 4.90
N GLU A 82 -8.15 0.19 5.23
CA GLU A 82 -8.67 -0.70 6.28
C GLU A 82 -8.26 -0.28 7.68
N ILE A 83 -7.06 0.29 7.84
CA ILE A 83 -6.50 0.59 9.17
C ILE A 83 -6.67 2.05 9.55
N LEU A 84 -6.43 2.96 8.61
CA LEU A 84 -6.53 4.41 8.84
C LEU A 84 -7.88 5.01 8.44
N ASN A 85 -8.81 4.21 7.90
CA ASN A 85 -10.11 4.65 7.42
C ASN A 85 -10.02 5.93 6.57
N SER A 86 -9.04 5.95 5.66
CA SER A 86 -8.66 7.09 4.82
C SER A 86 -8.80 6.74 3.34
N PRO A 87 -10.04 6.53 2.83
CA PRO A 87 -10.29 6.05 1.48
C PRO A 87 -9.71 6.96 0.40
N GLU A 88 -9.78 8.27 0.58
CA GLU A 88 -9.19 9.26 -0.34
C GLU A 88 -7.69 9.06 -0.53
N LYS A 89 -6.95 8.82 0.56
CA LYS A 89 -5.51 8.57 0.52
C LYS A 89 -5.20 7.21 -0.10
N ALA A 90 -5.99 6.19 0.24
CA ALA A 90 -5.85 4.86 -0.35
C ALA A 90 -6.02 4.89 -1.87
N CYS A 91 -7.09 5.50 -2.35
CA CYS A 91 -7.39 5.66 -3.77
C CYS A 91 -6.33 6.52 -4.47
N SER A 92 -5.91 7.65 -3.88
CA SER A 92 -4.87 8.51 -4.46
C SER A 92 -3.54 7.77 -4.63
N LEU A 93 -3.12 7.01 -3.60
CA LEU A 93 -1.88 6.22 -3.66
C LEU A 93 -1.97 5.10 -4.71
N ALA A 94 -3.05 4.32 -4.70
CA ALA A 94 -3.25 3.22 -5.64
C ALA A 94 -3.34 3.71 -7.10
N LYS A 95 -4.08 4.81 -7.33
CA LYS A 95 -4.21 5.42 -8.65
C LYS A 95 -2.87 5.97 -9.15
N THR A 96 -2.13 6.67 -8.30
CA THR A 96 -0.81 7.20 -8.67
C THR A 96 0.13 6.07 -9.08
N ALA A 97 0.20 4.99 -8.29
CA ALA A 97 1.06 3.86 -8.61
C ALA A 97 0.65 3.14 -9.91
N PHE A 98 -0.66 2.99 -10.14
CA PHE A 98 -1.18 2.41 -11.37
C PHE A 98 -0.84 3.27 -12.59
N ASP A 99 -1.10 4.58 -12.52
CA ASP A 99 -0.84 5.52 -13.61
C ASP A 99 0.66 5.63 -13.94
N GLU A 100 1.53 5.72 -12.92
CA GLU A 100 2.99 5.73 -13.09
C GLU A 100 3.47 4.43 -13.77
N ALA A 101 2.92 3.26 -13.39
CA ALA A 101 3.31 2.00 -13.99
C ALA A 101 2.78 1.80 -15.42
N ILE A 102 1.59 2.31 -15.74
CA ILE A 102 1.05 2.31 -17.11
C ILE A 102 1.94 3.16 -18.03
N ALA A 103 2.39 4.33 -17.55
CA ALA A 103 3.24 5.22 -18.34
C ALA A 103 4.60 4.60 -18.73
N GLU A 104 5.06 3.62 -17.97
CA GLU A 104 6.36 2.96 -18.17
C GLU A 104 6.22 1.45 -18.46
N LEU A 105 5.03 0.96 -18.80
CA LEU A 105 4.77 -0.48 -18.98
C LEU A 105 5.67 -1.14 -20.03
N ASP A 106 6.05 -0.38 -21.06
CA ASP A 106 6.95 -0.84 -22.14
C ASP A 106 8.39 -1.11 -21.68
N THR A 107 8.76 -0.71 -20.46
CA THR A 107 10.09 -0.92 -19.87
C THR A 107 10.24 -2.25 -19.11
N LEU A 108 9.15 -3.01 -18.96
CA LEU A 108 9.15 -4.26 -18.19
C LEU A 108 9.96 -5.36 -18.87
N SER A 109 10.77 -6.06 -18.06
CA SER A 109 11.38 -7.31 -18.48
C SER A 109 10.35 -8.44 -18.54
N GLU A 110 10.56 -9.43 -19.40
CA GLU A 110 9.69 -10.61 -19.49
C GLU A 110 9.59 -11.37 -18.15
N GLU A 111 10.66 -11.36 -17.35
CA GLU A 111 10.73 -12.00 -16.03
C GLU A 111 9.74 -11.37 -15.03
N SER A 112 9.67 -10.03 -15.00
CA SER A 112 8.82 -9.29 -14.06
C SER A 112 7.42 -8.99 -14.60
N TYR A 113 7.19 -9.17 -15.92
CA TYR A 113 5.95 -8.77 -16.58
C TYR A 113 4.70 -9.40 -15.95
N LYS A 114 4.73 -10.70 -15.67
CA LYS A 114 3.58 -11.42 -15.09
C LYS A 114 3.23 -10.92 -13.69
N ASP A 115 4.24 -10.72 -12.85
CA ASP A 115 4.05 -10.29 -11.47
C ASP A 115 3.55 -8.84 -11.42
N SER A 116 4.17 -7.94 -12.20
CA SER A 116 3.75 -6.54 -12.25
C SER A 116 2.34 -6.38 -12.79
N THR A 117 1.98 -7.08 -13.87
CA THR A 117 0.63 -7.00 -14.44
C THR A 117 -0.44 -7.56 -13.50
N LEU A 118 -0.13 -8.64 -12.77
CA LEU A 118 -1.02 -9.15 -11.73
C LEU A 118 -1.24 -8.12 -10.61
N ILE A 119 -0.18 -7.48 -10.13
CA ILE A 119 -0.31 -6.48 -9.06
C ILE A 119 -1.06 -5.23 -9.55
N MET A 120 -0.80 -4.78 -10.77
CA MET A 120 -1.56 -3.68 -11.39
C MET A 120 -3.05 -4.02 -11.52
N GLN A 121 -3.37 -5.27 -11.86
CA GLN A 121 -4.74 -5.75 -11.88
C GLN A 121 -5.40 -5.64 -10.50
N LEU A 122 -4.71 -6.05 -9.44
CA LEU A 122 -5.22 -5.93 -8.07
C LEU A 122 -5.40 -4.48 -7.62
N LEU A 123 -4.48 -3.58 -7.99
CA LEU A 123 -4.62 -2.14 -7.74
C LEU A 123 -5.89 -1.58 -8.41
N ARG A 124 -6.15 -1.98 -9.65
CA ARG A 124 -7.37 -1.59 -10.38
C ARG A 124 -8.63 -2.13 -9.71
N ASP A 125 -8.62 -3.40 -9.31
CA ASP A 125 -9.77 -4.05 -8.67
C ASP A 125 -10.11 -3.36 -7.34
N ASN A 126 -9.10 -3.04 -6.52
CA ASN A 126 -9.28 -2.27 -5.29
C ASN A 126 -9.85 -0.87 -5.56
N LEU A 127 -9.34 -0.15 -6.57
CA LEU A 127 -9.87 1.16 -6.94
C LEU A 127 -11.34 1.09 -7.35
N THR A 128 -11.73 0.10 -8.16
CA THR A 128 -13.13 -0.11 -8.52
C THR A 128 -14.00 -0.37 -7.30
N LEU A 129 -13.58 -1.24 -6.39
CA LEU A 129 -14.32 -1.54 -5.16
C LEU A 129 -14.50 -0.30 -4.28
N TRP A 130 -13.41 0.41 -3.98
CA TRP A 130 -13.44 1.55 -3.05
C TRP A 130 -14.18 2.76 -3.62
N THR A 131 -14.16 2.95 -4.93
CA THR A 131 -14.91 4.05 -5.57
C THR A 131 -16.40 3.77 -5.67
N SER A 132 -16.82 2.50 -5.72
CA SER A 132 -18.24 2.14 -5.59
C SER A 132 -18.76 2.30 -4.16
N ASP A 133 -17.96 1.96 -3.15
CA ASP A 133 -18.34 2.11 -1.74
C ASP A 133 -18.58 3.59 -1.39
N THR A 134 -17.69 4.48 -1.81
CA THR A 134 -17.84 5.94 -1.55
C THR A 134 -19.04 6.58 -2.26
N GLN A 135 -19.47 6.04 -3.41
CA GLN A 135 -20.67 6.55 -4.11
C GLN A 135 -21.98 6.07 -3.46
N GLY A 136 -21.96 4.94 -2.75
CA GLY A 136 -23.09 4.44 -1.98
C GLY A 136 -23.36 5.27 -0.72
N ASP A 137 -22.29 5.65 -0.01
CA ASP A 137 -22.40 6.41 1.25
C ASP A 137 -22.85 7.88 1.04
N GLU A 138 -22.50 8.51 -0.09
CA GLU A 138 -22.98 9.86 -0.43
C GLU A 138 -24.48 9.89 -0.79
N ALA A 139 -25.04 8.78 -1.27
CA ALA A 139 -26.46 8.69 -1.62
C ALA A 139 -27.37 8.56 -0.38
N GLU A 140 -26.91 7.94 0.70
CA GLU A 140 -27.70 7.79 1.94
C GLU A 140 -27.68 9.04 2.84
N ALA A 141 -26.68 9.92 2.69
CA ALA A 141 -26.62 11.17 3.45
C ALA A 141 -27.59 12.27 2.95
N GLY A 142 -28.24 12.06 1.81
CA GLY A 142 -29.09 13.06 1.13
C GLY A 142 -30.60 12.99 1.42
N GLU A 143 -31.13 11.93 2.04
CA GLU A 143 -32.59 11.69 2.16
C GLU A 143 -33.15 11.81 3.59
N GLY A 144 -32.44 12.44 4.53
CA GLY A 144 -32.84 12.48 5.95
C GLY A 144 -33.49 13.77 6.47
N GLY A 145 -33.83 14.75 5.62
CA GLY A 145 -33.90 16.15 6.06
C GLY A 145 -35.11 16.99 5.69
N GLU A 146 -36.30 16.43 5.42
CA GLU A 146 -37.54 17.24 5.33
C GLU A 146 -38.76 16.46 5.86
N ASN A 147 -39.22 16.84 7.06
CA ASN A 147 -40.62 16.84 7.50
C ASN A 147 -40.78 17.58 8.83
#